data_AF-W2KUS8-F1
#
_entry.id   AF-W2KUS8-F1
#
_cell.length_a   1.000
_cell.length_b   1.000
_cell.length_c   1.000
_cell.angle_alpha   90.00
_cell.angle_beta   90.00
_cell.angle_gamma   90.00
#
_symmetry.space_group_name_H-M   'P 1'
#
loop_
_entity.id
_entity.type
_entity.pdbx_description
1 polymer ?
#
loop_
_entity_poly.entity_id
_entity_poly.type
_entity_poly.pdbx_seq_one_letter_code
_entity_poly.pdbx_strand_id
1 'polypeptide(L)'
;MTDAHTELLKCALQLAKCSDKLRATDAMLDKCVSRMQTALPVSGMPRLTSKLAVVPANPAKEAQTLEEKFQEVFDQGTEVTERLEITKSRLEKELRRRSENFRDLVKSRNTDIQQEYARMLKELDDQVESLDQEIAQERDIKAERAKRRREEALERKASKKQHHDAETTQLKEQLEDFTSEIRQLQEVFAHLEKEVESQESENSPDDVQSIEERRRLEEERAQNEIVELQQEIVLLKEAQEAIAEKIDKQSLKTQYEDEKQEVREETAHLKSLVEDLTPQINSNGVRLHSLLRTLAPSPGIGTLMTRLYQQLCGDSRSPSSPDSPPTPRKTVDLKAFLNSCPSFEEGNRAIDELKKLQLIHCYESSGIIALAD
;
A
#
# COMPACT_ATOMS: atom_id res chain seq x y z
N MET A 1 -6.91 -20.66 -7.15
CA MET A 1 -7.65 -21.94 -7.19
C MET A 1 -9.16 -21.78 -6.97
N THR A 2 -9.64 -20.77 -6.24
CA THR A 2 -11.08 -20.57 -5.97
C THR A 2 -11.88 -19.99 -7.15
N ASP A 3 -11.25 -19.18 -8.01
CA ASP A 3 -11.96 -18.41 -9.04
C ASP A 3 -12.37 -19.25 -10.27
N ALA A 4 -11.54 -20.23 -10.65
CA ALA A 4 -11.90 -21.19 -11.71
C ALA A 4 -13.11 -22.05 -11.30
N HIS A 5 -13.19 -22.44 -10.02
CA HIS A 5 -14.38 -23.09 -9.49
C HIS A 5 -15.58 -22.16 -9.47
N THR A 6 -15.37 -20.86 -9.29
CA THR A 6 -16.45 -19.85 -9.28
C THR A 6 -17.00 -19.60 -10.68
N GLU A 7 -16.16 -19.52 -11.71
CA GLU A 7 -16.59 -19.40 -13.12
C GLU A 7 -17.20 -20.69 -13.68
N LEU A 8 -16.65 -21.87 -13.32
CA LEU A 8 -17.28 -23.15 -13.65
C LEU A 8 -18.63 -23.31 -12.97
N LEU A 9 -18.77 -22.83 -11.72
CA LEU A 9 -20.03 -22.80 -11.00
C LEU A 9 -21.03 -21.85 -11.67
N LYS A 10 -20.61 -20.66 -12.14
CA LYS A 10 -21.47 -19.76 -12.92
C LYS A 10 -21.95 -20.40 -14.22
N CYS A 11 -21.05 -21.06 -14.96
CA CYS A 11 -21.40 -21.81 -16.17
C CYS A 11 -22.37 -22.96 -15.88
N ALA A 12 -22.12 -23.74 -14.82
CA ALA A 12 -23.01 -24.82 -14.39
C ALA A 12 -24.40 -24.30 -13.98
N LEU A 13 -24.47 -23.18 -13.24
CA LEU A 13 -25.71 -22.51 -12.87
C LEU A 13 -26.46 -21.93 -14.08
N GLN A 14 -25.74 -21.43 -15.07
CA GLN A 14 -26.33 -20.91 -16.30
C GLN A 14 -26.88 -22.04 -17.19
N LEU A 15 -26.17 -23.17 -17.28
CA LEU A 15 -26.66 -24.38 -17.94
C LEU A 15 -27.88 -24.97 -17.23
N ALA A 16 -27.89 -24.99 -15.89
CA ALA A 16 -29.05 -25.40 -15.11
C ALA A 16 -30.27 -24.49 -15.40
N LYS A 17 -30.10 -23.16 -15.39
CA LYS A 17 -31.15 -22.21 -15.76
C LYS A 17 -31.66 -22.38 -17.19
N CYS A 18 -30.79 -22.72 -18.13
CA CYS A 18 -31.19 -23.01 -19.51
C CYS A 18 -31.97 -24.33 -19.60
N SER A 19 -31.56 -25.37 -18.86
CA SER A 19 -32.29 -26.63 -18.73
C SER A 19 -33.68 -26.42 -18.14
N ASP A 20 -33.81 -25.61 -17.09
CA ASP A 20 -35.10 -25.31 -16.46
C ASP A 20 -36.03 -24.54 -17.39
N LYS A 21 -35.49 -23.58 -18.17
CA LYS A 21 -36.27 -22.89 -19.22
C LYS A 21 -36.76 -23.85 -20.30
N LEU A 22 -35.91 -24.78 -20.74
CA LEU A 22 -36.30 -25.80 -21.71
C LEU A 22 -37.41 -26.71 -21.18
N ARG A 23 -37.31 -27.17 -19.92
CA ARG A 23 -38.39 -27.95 -19.29
C ARG A 23 -39.68 -27.16 -19.15
N ALA A 24 -39.60 -25.86 -18.84
CA ALA A 24 -40.77 -25.00 -18.75
C ALA A 24 -41.43 -24.81 -20.12
N THR A 25 -40.66 -24.63 -21.19
CA THR A 25 -41.19 -24.54 -22.56
C THR A 25 -41.79 -25.86 -23.03
N ASP A 26 -41.17 -26.99 -22.68
CA ASP A 26 -41.66 -28.33 -23.00
C ASP A 26 -43.01 -28.59 -22.31
N ALA A 27 -43.12 -28.28 -21.01
CA ALA A 27 -44.38 -28.36 -20.27
C ALA A 27 -45.48 -27.43 -20.82
N MET A 28 -45.12 -26.26 -21.37
CA MET A 28 -46.08 -25.38 -22.03
C MET A 28 -46.54 -25.93 -23.39
N LEU A 29 -45.62 -26.51 -24.16
CA LEU A 29 -45.94 -27.16 -25.43
C LEU A 29 -46.84 -28.37 -25.21
N ASP A 30 -46.55 -29.21 -24.23
CA ASP A 30 -47.37 -30.36 -23.84
C ASP A 30 -48.78 -29.94 -23.44
N LYS A 31 -48.94 -28.84 -22.69
CA LYS A 31 -50.27 -28.26 -22.40
C LYS A 31 -50.98 -27.79 -23.67
N CYS A 32 -50.27 -27.21 -24.63
CA CYS A 32 -50.86 -26.79 -25.91
C CYS A 32 -51.29 -28.01 -26.74
N VAL A 33 -50.45 -29.03 -26.83
CA VAL A 33 -50.73 -30.28 -27.54
C VAL A 33 -51.88 -31.02 -26.90
N SER A 34 -51.91 -31.13 -25.57
CA SER A 34 -53.00 -31.76 -24.83
C SER A 34 -54.33 -31.03 -25.03
N ARG A 35 -54.33 -29.70 -25.03
CA ARG A 35 -55.52 -28.89 -25.38
C ARG A 35 -55.97 -29.12 -26.82
N MET A 36 -55.04 -29.23 -27.75
CA MET A 36 -55.36 -29.50 -29.16
C MET A 36 -55.93 -30.91 -29.33
N GLN A 37 -55.39 -31.91 -28.64
CA GLN A 37 -55.87 -33.29 -28.66
C GLN A 37 -57.22 -33.46 -27.93
N THR A 38 -57.51 -32.65 -26.92
CA THR A 38 -58.84 -32.61 -26.28
C THR A 38 -59.87 -31.86 -27.13
N ALA A 39 -59.46 -30.82 -27.86
CA ALA A 39 -60.32 -30.13 -28.82
C ALA A 39 -60.57 -30.95 -30.11
N LEU A 40 -59.64 -31.83 -30.47
CA LEU A 40 -59.69 -32.71 -31.64
C LEU A 40 -59.33 -34.15 -31.24
N PRO A 41 -60.23 -34.87 -30.52
CA PRO A 41 -59.98 -36.24 -30.12
C PRO A 41 -59.85 -37.13 -31.36
N VAL A 42 -58.70 -37.81 -31.49
CA VAL A 42 -58.41 -38.73 -32.61
C VAL A 42 -59.44 -39.87 -32.67
N SER A 43 -60.12 -40.20 -31.56
CA SER A 43 -61.19 -41.19 -31.50
C SER A 43 -62.52 -40.72 -32.10
N GLY A 44 -62.64 -39.45 -32.47
CA GLY A 44 -63.87 -38.84 -33.03
C GLY A 44 -63.72 -38.27 -34.44
N MET A 45 -62.52 -38.34 -35.04
CA MET A 45 -62.36 -37.90 -36.43
C MET A 45 -63.04 -38.91 -37.37
N PRO A 46 -64.01 -38.48 -38.20
CA PRO A 46 -64.64 -39.37 -39.15
C PRO A 46 -63.58 -39.91 -40.11
N ARG A 47 -63.40 -41.24 -40.15
CA ARG A 47 -62.69 -41.90 -41.25
C ARG A 47 -63.44 -41.57 -42.53
N LEU A 48 -62.87 -40.67 -43.34
CA LEU A 48 -63.36 -40.35 -44.68
C LEU A 48 -63.25 -41.60 -45.56
N THR A 49 -64.29 -42.43 -45.51
CA THR A 49 -64.57 -43.45 -46.52
C THR A 49 -65.48 -42.78 -47.54
N SER A 50 -65.01 -42.69 -48.79
CA SER A 50 -65.66 -41.90 -49.83
C SER A 50 -67.03 -42.46 -50.20
N LYS A 51 -68.10 -41.85 -49.69
CA LYS A 51 -69.39 -41.76 -50.37
C LYS A 51 -69.88 -40.32 -50.25
N LEU A 52 -69.67 -39.56 -51.31
CA LEU A 52 -70.17 -38.20 -51.48
C LEU A 52 -71.70 -38.22 -51.49
N ALA A 53 -72.31 -37.90 -50.35
CA ALA A 53 -73.68 -37.39 -50.30
C ALA A 53 -73.57 -35.87 -50.21
N VAL A 54 -73.72 -35.19 -51.35
CA VAL A 54 -73.86 -33.73 -51.38
C VAL A 54 -75.26 -33.42 -50.84
N VAL A 55 -75.33 -33.11 -49.55
CA VAL A 55 -76.51 -32.49 -48.94
C VAL A 55 -76.23 -30.99 -48.92
N PRO A 56 -76.98 -30.16 -49.67
CA PRO A 56 -76.82 -28.72 -49.59
C PRO A 56 -77.25 -28.25 -48.20
N ALA A 57 -76.30 -27.71 -47.44
CA ALA A 57 -76.58 -27.05 -46.18
C ALA A 57 -77.15 -25.65 -46.48
N ASN A 58 -78.41 -25.44 -46.08
CA ASN A 58 -79.19 -24.20 -46.08
C ASN A 58 -79.71 -23.66 -47.43
N PRO A 59 -81.02 -23.83 -47.74
CA PRO A 59 -81.67 -23.22 -48.90
C PRO A 59 -82.04 -21.72 -48.71
N ALA A 60 -81.60 -21.07 -47.62
CA ALA A 60 -81.98 -19.68 -47.31
C ALA A 60 -80.92 -18.63 -47.72
N LYS A 61 -79.81 -19.03 -48.37
CA LYS A 61 -78.76 -18.11 -48.86
C LYS A 61 -78.54 -18.17 -50.39
N GLU A 62 -79.55 -18.57 -51.14
CA GLU A 62 -79.49 -18.76 -52.61
C GLU A 62 -80.02 -17.57 -53.43
N ALA A 63 -80.10 -16.37 -52.85
CA ALA A 63 -80.43 -15.16 -53.61
C ALA A 63 -79.22 -14.27 -53.94
N GLN A 64 -78.02 -14.59 -53.43
CA GLN A 64 -76.82 -13.82 -53.72
C GLN A 64 -76.06 -14.44 -54.88
N THR A 65 -75.80 -13.64 -55.92
CA THR A 65 -74.93 -14.04 -57.02
C THR A 65 -73.52 -14.35 -56.51
N LEU A 66 -72.77 -15.19 -57.23
CA LEU A 66 -71.38 -15.50 -56.88
C LEU A 66 -70.53 -14.22 -56.77
N GLU A 67 -70.83 -13.23 -57.62
CA GLU A 67 -70.23 -11.90 -57.67
C GLU A 67 -70.48 -11.11 -56.38
N GLU A 68 -71.70 -11.11 -55.84
CA GLU A 68 -72.02 -10.46 -54.56
C GLU A 68 -71.26 -11.07 -53.38
N LYS A 69 -71.07 -12.40 -53.36
CA LYS A 69 -70.28 -13.07 -52.31
C LYS A 69 -68.80 -12.72 -52.39
N PHE A 70 -68.25 -12.61 -53.61
CA PHE A 70 -66.88 -12.15 -53.80
C PHE A 70 -66.72 -10.69 -53.40
N GLN A 71 -67.68 -9.84 -53.75
CA GLN A 71 -67.67 -8.42 -53.37
C GLN A 71 -67.75 -8.24 -51.85
N GLU A 72 -68.63 -8.98 -51.17
CA GLU A 72 -68.75 -8.92 -49.70
C GLU A 72 -67.44 -9.33 -49.01
N VAL A 73 -66.79 -10.40 -49.47
CA VAL A 73 -65.49 -10.84 -48.93
C VAL A 73 -64.37 -9.83 -49.25
N PHE A 74 -64.40 -9.22 -50.44
CA PHE A 74 -63.46 -8.18 -50.83
C PHE A 74 -63.62 -6.92 -49.96
N ASP A 75 -64.85 -6.48 -49.73
CA ASP A 75 -65.18 -5.34 -48.87
C ASP A 75 -64.76 -5.60 -47.42
N GLN A 76 -65.05 -6.79 -46.88
CA GLN A 76 -64.57 -7.22 -45.56
C GLN A 76 -63.04 -7.24 -45.47
N GLY A 77 -62.36 -7.76 -46.51
CA GLY A 77 -60.90 -7.75 -46.59
C GLY A 77 -60.32 -6.33 -46.60
N THR A 78 -60.97 -5.42 -47.32
CA THR A 78 -60.60 -4.01 -47.40
C THR A 78 -60.76 -3.32 -46.05
N GLU A 79 -61.91 -3.49 -45.38
CA GLU A 79 -62.14 -2.94 -44.03
C GLU A 79 -61.13 -3.45 -43.01
N VAL A 80 -60.81 -4.75 -43.02
CA VAL A 80 -59.81 -5.32 -42.11
C VAL A 80 -58.43 -4.74 -42.39
N THR A 81 -58.08 -4.55 -43.66
CA THR A 81 -56.81 -3.94 -44.07
C THR A 81 -56.70 -2.50 -43.57
N GLU A 82 -57.74 -1.68 -43.76
CA GLU A 82 -57.77 -0.29 -43.26
C GLU A 82 -57.65 -0.24 -41.72
N ARG A 83 -58.35 -1.12 -41.00
CA ARG A 83 -58.25 -1.21 -39.53
C ARG A 83 -56.83 -1.59 -39.09
N LEU A 84 -56.16 -2.49 -39.81
CA LEU A 84 -54.78 -2.86 -39.54
C LEU A 84 -53.81 -1.72 -39.84
N GLU A 85 -54.02 -0.95 -40.91
CA GLU A 85 -53.21 0.22 -41.24
C GLU A 85 -53.32 1.33 -40.19
N ILE A 86 -54.53 1.59 -39.67
CA ILE A 86 -54.75 2.53 -38.57
C ILE A 86 -54.03 2.05 -37.31
N THR A 87 -54.14 0.75 -36.98
CA THR A 87 -53.50 0.16 -35.80
C THR A 87 -51.98 0.20 -35.91
N LYS A 88 -51.43 -0.13 -37.09
CA LYS A 88 -50.00 -0.02 -37.41
C LYS A 88 -49.51 1.42 -37.21
N SER A 89 -50.20 2.39 -37.80
CA SER A 89 -49.85 3.81 -37.68
C SER A 89 -49.87 4.30 -36.23
N ARG A 90 -50.83 3.83 -35.43
CA ARG A 90 -50.90 4.12 -33.98
C ARG A 90 -49.72 3.50 -33.22
N LEU A 91 -49.39 2.24 -33.49
CA LEU A 91 -48.27 1.54 -32.85
C LEU A 91 -46.93 2.16 -33.23
N GLU A 92 -46.74 2.57 -34.47
CA GLU A 92 -45.53 3.28 -34.91
C GLU A 92 -45.35 4.62 -34.19
N LYS A 93 -46.43 5.41 -34.01
CA LYS A 93 -46.39 6.65 -33.23
C LYS A 93 -46.00 6.39 -31.78
N GLU A 94 -46.59 5.37 -31.15
CA GLU A 94 -46.26 5.02 -29.76
C GLU A 94 -44.82 4.49 -29.63
N LEU A 95 -44.33 3.72 -30.61
CA LEU A 95 -42.94 3.26 -30.63
C LEU A 95 -41.96 4.43 -30.74
N ARG A 96 -42.25 5.42 -31.61
CA ARG A 96 -41.43 6.64 -31.73
C ARG A 96 -41.42 7.42 -30.42
N ARG A 97 -42.59 7.63 -29.81
CA ARG A 97 -42.73 8.31 -28.51
C ARG A 97 -41.94 7.62 -27.41
N ARG A 98 -42.04 6.29 -27.29
CA ARG A 98 -41.28 5.52 -26.30
C ARG A 98 -39.78 5.57 -26.54
N SER A 99 -39.36 5.53 -27.80
CA SER A 99 -37.95 5.64 -28.18
C SER A 99 -37.37 7.01 -27.84
N GLU A 100 -38.16 8.07 -28.02
CA GLU A 100 -37.80 9.43 -27.65
C GLU A 100 -37.68 9.60 -26.13
N ASN A 101 -38.70 9.17 -25.38
CA ASN A 101 -38.66 9.16 -23.91
C ASN A 101 -37.44 8.39 -23.36
N PHE A 102 -37.10 7.25 -23.98
CA PHE A 102 -35.92 6.48 -23.58
C PHE A 102 -34.61 7.24 -23.85
N ARG A 103 -34.49 7.91 -25.02
CA ARG A 103 -33.33 8.74 -25.31
C ARG A 103 -33.18 9.89 -24.31
N ASP A 104 -34.27 10.55 -23.95
CA ASP A 104 -34.23 11.65 -23.00
C ASP A 104 -33.88 11.19 -21.59
N LEU A 105 -34.41 10.04 -21.16
CA LEU A 105 -34.03 9.42 -19.89
C LEU A 105 -32.54 9.08 -19.84
N VAL A 106 -32.00 8.48 -20.91
CA VAL A 106 -30.57 8.16 -21.01
C VAL A 106 -29.72 9.43 -20.98
N LYS A 107 -30.12 10.48 -21.71
CA LYS A 107 -29.42 11.78 -21.69
C LYS A 107 -29.43 12.41 -20.30
N SER A 108 -30.59 12.44 -19.64
CA SER A 108 -30.72 12.96 -18.27
C SER A 108 -29.80 12.21 -17.32
N ARG A 109 -29.89 10.87 -17.32
CA ARG A 109 -29.05 10.03 -16.45
C ARG A 109 -27.55 10.18 -16.73
N ASN A 110 -27.16 10.27 -18.00
CA ASN A 110 -25.76 10.51 -18.36
C ASN A 110 -25.28 11.87 -17.87
N THR A 111 -26.13 12.89 -17.93
CA THR A 111 -25.82 14.24 -17.41
C THR A 111 -25.66 14.21 -15.90
N ASP A 112 -26.56 13.53 -15.18
CA ASP A 112 -26.49 13.38 -13.72
C ASP A 112 -25.20 12.65 -13.32
N ILE A 113 -24.87 11.55 -14.00
CA ILE A 113 -23.63 10.80 -13.78
C ILE A 113 -22.40 11.67 -14.03
N GLN A 114 -22.39 12.45 -15.12
CA GLN A 114 -21.28 13.37 -15.42
C GLN A 114 -21.15 14.47 -14.35
N GLN A 115 -22.25 14.99 -13.82
CA GLN A 115 -22.24 15.96 -12.73
C GLN A 115 -21.72 15.37 -11.43
N GLU A 116 -22.07 14.14 -11.09
CA GLU A 116 -21.51 13.44 -9.92
C GLU A 116 -20.00 13.19 -10.10
N TYR A 117 -19.54 12.75 -11.28
CA TYR A 117 -18.11 12.61 -11.55
C TYR A 117 -17.37 13.94 -11.43
N ALA A 118 -17.93 15.02 -11.98
CA ALA A 118 -17.33 16.35 -11.84
C ALA A 118 -17.27 16.83 -10.38
N ARG A 119 -18.29 16.53 -9.58
CA ARG A 119 -18.30 16.83 -8.14
C ARG A 119 -17.23 16.04 -7.38
N MET A 120 -17.13 14.73 -7.61
CA MET A 120 -16.12 13.89 -6.97
C MET A 120 -14.69 14.29 -7.35
N LEU A 121 -14.46 14.67 -8.62
CA LEU A 121 -13.14 15.16 -9.05
C LEU A 121 -12.79 16.47 -8.35
N LYS A 122 -13.74 17.40 -8.24
CA LYS A 122 -13.53 18.64 -7.51
C LYS A 122 -13.25 18.41 -6.03
N GLU A 123 -13.99 17.50 -5.38
CA GLU A 123 -13.74 17.14 -3.98
C GLU A 123 -12.34 16.55 -3.78
N LEU A 124 -11.85 15.76 -4.75
CA LEU A 124 -10.48 15.25 -4.73
C LEU A 124 -9.45 16.38 -4.91
N ASP A 125 -9.69 17.32 -5.81
CA ASP A 125 -8.83 18.50 -5.99
C ASP A 125 -8.79 19.35 -4.71
N ASP A 126 -9.94 19.61 -4.08
CA ASP A 126 -10.04 20.36 -2.81
C ASP A 126 -9.26 19.65 -1.67
N GLN A 127 -9.30 18.31 -1.62
CA GLN A 127 -8.52 17.51 -0.66
C GLN A 127 -7.01 17.60 -0.91
N VAL A 128 -6.58 17.57 -2.18
CA VAL A 128 -5.17 17.74 -2.55
C VAL A 128 -4.68 19.14 -2.15
N GLU A 129 -5.45 20.19 -2.43
CA GLU A 129 -5.11 21.55 -2.03
C GLU A 129 -5.00 21.70 -0.51
N SER A 130 -5.90 21.06 0.25
CA SER A 130 -5.84 21.05 1.72
C SER A 130 -4.57 20.36 2.24
N LEU A 131 -4.21 19.20 1.68
CA LEU A 131 -3.00 18.47 2.06
C LEU A 131 -1.73 19.25 1.71
N ASP A 132 -1.69 19.92 0.55
CA ASP A 132 -0.57 20.79 0.17
C ASP A 132 -0.39 21.96 1.15
N GLN A 133 -1.50 22.56 1.60
CA GLN A 133 -1.47 23.60 2.64
C GLN A 133 -0.96 23.07 3.98
N GLU A 134 -1.40 21.88 4.41
CA GLU A 134 -0.92 21.24 5.64
C GLU A 134 0.59 20.90 5.56
N ILE A 135 1.05 20.38 4.43
CA ILE A 135 2.47 20.10 4.19
C ILE A 135 3.30 21.39 4.24
N ALA A 136 2.81 22.47 3.63
CA ALA A 136 3.48 23.77 3.68
C ALA A 136 3.57 24.30 5.12
N GLN A 137 2.46 24.26 5.87
CA GLN A 137 2.44 24.68 7.27
C GLN A 137 3.39 23.86 8.13
N GLU A 138 3.43 22.53 7.98
CA GLU A 138 4.34 21.69 8.77
C GLU A 138 5.81 21.95 8.40
N ARG A 139 6.11 22.25 7.14
CA ARG A 139 7.47 22.68 6.72
C ARG A 139 7.86 24.00 7.39
N ASP A 140 6.97 24.99 7.41
CA ASP A 140 7.23 26.27 8.06
C ASP A 140 7.43 26.13 9.57
N ILE A 141 6.58 25.33 10.22
CA ILE A 141 6.72 25.05 11.66
C ILE A 141 8.04 24.32 11.94
N LYS A 142 8.44 23.34 11.11
CA LYS A 142 9.74 22.66 11.26
C LYS A 142 10.92 23.62 11.05
N ALA A 143 10.84 24.52 10.07
CA ALA A 143 11.86 25.54 9.84
C ALA A 143 12.00 26.49 11.04
N GLU A 144 10.88 26.96 11.58
CA GLU A 144 10.85 27.82 12.77
C GLU A 144 11.38 27.10 14.03
N ARG A 145 10.98 25.84 14.26
CA ARG A 145 11.54 25.03 15.36
C ARG A 145 13.06 24.86 15.21
N ALA A 146 13.55 24.62 14.00
CA ALA A 146 14.99 24.49 13.73
C ALA A 146 15.74 25.81 13.97
N LYS A 147 15.14 26.95 13.58
CA LYS A 147 15.68 28.28 13.84
C LYS A 147 15.78 28.57 15.34
N ARG A 148 14.71 28.35 16.10
CA ARG A 148 14.69 28.51 17.57
C ARG A 148 15.76 27.67 18.25
N ARG A 149 15.91 26.40 17.88
CA ARG A 149 16.98 25.54 18.41
C ARG A 149 18.38 26.09 18.16
N ARG A 150 18.61 26.72 17.00
CA ARG A 150 19.91 27.36 16.69
C ARG A 150 20.12 28.62 17.53
N GLU A 151 19.09 29.44 17.69
CA GLU A 151 19.14 30.65 18.53
C GLU A 151 19.43 30.29 19.99
N GLU A 152 18.70 29.33 20.57
CA GLU A 152 18.94 28.82 21.94
C GLU A 152 20.36 28.26 22.10
N ALA A 153 20.89 27.55 21.09
CA ALA A 153 22.24 27.01 21.14
C ALA A 153 23.31 28.12 21.11
N LEU A 154 23.08 29.19 20.35
CA LEU A 154 23.95 30.37 20.32
C LEU A 154 23.91 31.12 21.65
N GLU A 155 22.72 31.29 22.23
CA GLU A 155 22.55 31.93 23.53
C GLU A 155 23.26 31.15 24.64
N ARG A 156 23.07 29.82 24.70
CA ARG A 156 23.80 28.95 25.64
C ARG A 156 25.32 29.06 25.48
N LYS A 157 25.84 29.14 24.25
CA LYS A 157 27.27 29.33 23.99
C LYS A 157 27.75 30.69 24.48
N ALA A 158 26.97 31.75 24.26
CA ALA A 158 27.30 33.09 24.74
C ALA A 158 27.33 33.14 26.28
N SER A 159 26.33 32.57 26.96
CA SER A 159 26.29 32.50 28.42
C SER A 159 27.46 31.70 28.99
N LYS A 160 27.79 30.54 28.40
CA LYS A 160 28.98 29.77 28.81
C LYS A 160 30.28 30.56 28.64
N LYS A 161 30.41 31.28 27.53
CA LYS A 161 31.58 32.14 27.30
C LYS A 161 31.67 33.24 28.36
N GLN A 162 30.58 33.93 28.67
CA GLN A 162 30.54 34.94 29.73
C GLN A 162 30.94 34.37 31.09
N HIS A 163 30.47 33.17 31.43
CA HIS A 163 30.87 32.49 32.65
C HIS A 163 32.37 32.22 32.71
N HIS A 164 32.94 31.66 31.63
CA HIS A 164 34.38 31.41 31.55
C HIS A 164 35.21 32.70 31.56
N ASP A 165 34.74 33.76 30.92
CA ASP A 165 35.41 35.07 30.95
C ASP A 165 35.42 35.61 32.40
N ALA A 166 34.32 35.47 33.14
CA ALA A 166 34.22 35.85 34.55
C ALA A 166 35.12 35.00 35.48
N GLU A 167 35.13 33.69 35.31
CA GLU A 167 36.06 32.78 36.02
C GLU A 167 37.52 33.15 35.72
N THR A 168 37.84 33.44 34.46
CA THR A 168 39.19 33.83 34.05
C THR A 168 39.61 35.15 34.69
N THR A 169 38.71 36.12 34.79
CA THR A 169 39.01 37.38 35.51
C THR A 169 39.25 37.13 37.00
N GLN A 170 38.43 36.30 37.64
CA GLN A 170 38.57 35.98 39.05
C GLN A 170 39.90 35.25 39.33
N LEU A 171 40.27 34.27 38.50
CA LEU A 171 41.54 33.56 38.62
C LEU A 171 42.75 34.49 38.42
N LYS A 172 42.63 35.49 37.54
CA LYS A 172 43.69 36.51 37.37
C LYS A 172 43.85 37.39 38.60
N GLU A 173 42.74 37.82 39.20
CA GLU A 173 42.77 38.60 40.46
C GLU A 173 43.44 37.79 41.57
N GLN A 174 43.03 36.53 41.76
CA GLN A 174 43.68 35.63 42.73
C GLN A 174 45.17 35.42 42.45
N LEU A 175 45.55 35.29 41.18
CA LEU A 175 46.96 35.16 40.79
C LEU A 175 47.75 36.42 41.13
N GLU A 176 47.19 37.61 40.92
CA GLU A 176 47.81 38.88 41.32
C GLU A 176 47.96 38.99 42.84
N ASP A 177 46.93 38.60 43.60
CA ASP A 177 46.96 38.55 45.05
C ASP A 177 48.09 37.62 45.54
N PHE A 178 48.13 36.37 45.06
CA PHE A 178 49.20 35.43 45.41
C PHE A 178 50.58 35.90 44.96
N THR A 179 50.68 36.54 43.80
CA THR A 179 51.96 37.10 43.32
C THR A 179 52.45 38.22 44.23
N SER A 180 51.52 39.04 44.74
CA SER A 180 51.83 40.11 45.70
C SER A 180 52.27 39.54 47.05
N GLU A 181 51.60 38.50 47.54
CA GLU A 181 51.94 37.80 48.78
C GLU A 181 53.32 37.13 48.68
N ILE A 182 53.62 36.46 47.56
CA ILE A 182 54.95 35.89 47.30
C ILE A 182 56.03 36.98 47.31
N ARG A 183 55.78 38.15 46.71
CA ARG A 183 56.75 39.26 46.77
C ARG A 183 56.97 39.75 48.20
N GLN A 184 55.90 39.92 48.98
CA GLN A 184 56.00 40.33 50.39
C GLN A 184 56.80 39.28 51.19
N LEU A 185 56.50 37.99 51.01
CA LEU A 185 57.26 36.91 51.65
C LEU A 185 58.72 36.92 51.23
N GLN A 186 59.03 37.11 49.94
CA GLN A 186 60.40 37.24 49.45
C GLN A 186 61.13 38.44 50.09
N GLU A 187 60.47 39.57 50.28
CA GLU A 187 61.03 40.73 50.99
C GLU A 187 61.29 40.41 52.47
N VAL A 188 60.36 39.75 53.14
CA VAL A 188 60.52 39.29 54.53
C VAL A 188 61.66 38.29 54.64
N PHE A 189 61.75 37.30 53.75
CA PHE A 189 62.84 36.33 53.70
C PHE A 189 64.19 37.04 53.48
N ALA A 190 64.27 37.98 52.54
CA ALA A 190 65.50 38.75 52.31
C ALA A 190 65.89 39.63 53.52
N HIS A 191 64.91 40.11 54.28
CA HIS A 191 65.15 40.83 55.53
C HIS A 191 65.68 39.88 56.61
N LEU A 192 65.05 38.72 56.78
CA LEU A 192 65.48 37.68 57.72
C LEU A 192 66.86 37.12 57.37
N GLU A 193 67.18 36.88 56.10
CA GLU A 193 68.51 36.46 55.66
C GLU A 193 69.58 37.50 56.04
N LYS A 194 69.29 38.80 55.88
CA LYS A 194 70.19 39.86 56.37
C LYS A 194 70.30 39.90 57.90
N GLU A 195 69.20 39.66 58.61
CA GLU A 195 69.22 39.55 60.06
C GLU A 195 70.04 38.34 60.52
N VAL A 196 69.93 37.20 59.85
CA VAL A 196 70.72 35.99 60.10
C VAL A 196 72.19 36.23 59.76
N GLU A 197 72.52 36.82 58.61
CA GLU A 197 73.90 37.25 58.28
C GLU A 197 74.47 38.23 59.32
N SER A 198 73.62 39.07 59.93
CA SER A 198 74.02 39.97 61.01
C SER A 198 74.13 39.27 62.38
N GLN A 199 73.33 38.22 62.62
CA GLN A 199 73.35 37.38 63.82
C GLN A 199 74.42 36.29 63.78
N GLU A 200 74.91 35.88 62.61
CA GLU A 200 76.08 34.99 62.46
C GLU A 200 77.38 35.63 62.99
N SER A 201 77.36 36.92 63.34
CA SER A 201 78.44 37.58 64.11
C SER A 201 78.40 37.31 65.63
N GLU A 202 77.29 36.79 66.18
CA GLU A 202 77.20 36.38 67.58
C GLU A 202 76.46 35.05 67.76
N ASN A 203 77.28 34.03 68.03
CA ASN A 203 77.02 32.82 68.81
C ASN A 203 76.54 31.54 68.11
N SER A 204 77.44 30.57 68.28
CA SER A 204 77.34 29.11 68.18
C SER A 204 76.49 28.50 69.31
N PRO A 205 76.40 27.17 69.41
CA PRO A 205 75.46 26.26 68.76
C PRO A 205 74.47 25.63 69.79
N ASP A 206 73.34 25.06 69.38
CA ASP A 206 72.64 24.10 70.26
C ASP A 206 71.91 23.00 69.47
N ASP A 207 72.50 21.81 69.49
CA ASP A 207 72.17 20.64 68.65
C ASP A 207 71.19 19.67 69.34
N VAL A 208 70.21 20.20 70.09
CA VAL A 208 69.18 19.38 70.77
C VAL A 208 67.75 19.84 70.44
N GLN A 209 67.52 21.12 70.14
CA GLN A 209 66.20 21.62 69.67
C GLN A 209 65.89 21.20 68.21
N SER A 210 66.93 20.96 67.42
CA SER A 210 66.89 20.51 66.01
C SER A 210 66.11 19.20 65.80
N ILE A 211 66.14 18.28 66.77
CA ILE A 211 65.45 16.98 66.66
C ILE A 211 63.95 17.13 66.92
N GLU A 212 63.56 17.91 67.92
CA GLU A 212 62.16 18.19 68.25
C GLU A 212 61.48 19.02 67.14
N GLU A 213 62.20 19.98 66.55
CA GLU A 213 61.73 20.75 65.38
C GLU A 213 61.64 19.90 64.12
N ARG A 214 62.61 19.00 63.86
CA ARG A 214 62.49 18.02 62.77
C ARG A 214 61.26 17.14 62.91
N ARG A 215 60.96 16.70 64.14
CA ARG A 215 59.79 15.87 64.42
C ARG A 215 58.50 16.63 64.18
N ARG A 216 58.42 17.91 64.57
CA ARG A 216 57.28 18.78 64.25
C ARG A 216 57.11 19.02 62.76
N LEU A 217 58.21 19.21 62.02
CA LEU A 217 58.17 19.38 60.56
C LEU A 217 57.74 18.08 59.84
N GLU A 218 58.13 16.91 60.36
CA GLU A 218 57.63 15.62 59.85
C GLU A 218 56.14 15.42 60.17
N GLU A 219 55.69 15.79 61.37
CA GLU A 219 54.27 15.77 61.73
C GLU A 219 53.45 16.74 60.87
N GLU A 220 53.98 17.94 60.59
CA GLU A 220 53.33 18.92 59.71
C GLU A 220 53.28 18.45 58.25
N ARG A 221 54.35 17.82 57.73
CA ARG A 221 54.32 17.19 56.40
C ARG A 221 53.31 16.07 56.32
N ALA A 222 53.27 15.19 57.33
CA ALA A 222 52.29 14.12 57.38
C ALA A 222 50.86 14.67 57.43
N GLN A 223 50.65 15.77 58.16
CA GLN A 223 49.35 16.44 58.23
C GLN A 223 48.97 17.08 56.89
N ASN A 224 49.92 17.70 56.19
CA ASN A 224 49.69 18.26 54.86
C ASN A 224 49.38 17.17 53.82
N GLU A 225 50.10 16.05 53.85
CA GLU A 225 49.82 14.88 52.99
C GLU A 225 48.41 14.31 53.27
N ILE A 226 47.99 14.28 54.54
CA ILE A 226 46.62 13.89 54.90
C ILE A 226 45.58 14.86 54.33
N VAL A 227 45.85 16.17 54.34
CA VAL A 227 44.93 17.19 53.77
C VAL A 227 44.85 17.07 52.25
N GLU A 228 45.97 16.86 51.57
CA GLU A 228 46.02 16.64 50.11
C GLU A 228 45.24 15.37 49.73
N LEU A 229 45.46 14.26 50.42
CA LEU A 229 44.73 13.02 50.21
C LEU A 229 43.23 13.17 50.51
N GLN A 230 42.84 13.99 51.49
CA GLN A 230 41.43 14.29 51.76
C GLN A 230 40.79 15.10 50.64
N GLN A 231 41.50 16.08 50.07
CA GLN A 231 41.02 16.83 48.90
C GLN A 231 40.88 15.93 47.67
N GLU A 232 41.85 15.04 47.43
CA GLU A 232 41.77 14.07 46.33
C GLU A 232 40.56 13.14 46.48
N ILE A 233 40.28 12.66 47.70
CA ILE A 233 39.09 11.84 47.97
C ILE A 233 37.80 12.60 47.68
N VAL A 234 37.74 13.90 47.99
CA VAL A 234 36.56 14.74 47.67
C VAL A 234 36.39 14.87 46.16
N LEU A 235 37.45 15.19 45.42
CA LEU A 235 37.41 15.29 43.96
C LEU A 235 37.01 13.96 43.29
N LEU A 236 37.49 12.83 43.81
CA LEU A 236 37.12 11.51 43.31
C LEU A 236 35.64 11.19 43.59
N LYS A 237 35.09 11.60 44.74
CA LYS A 237 33.66 11.47 45.04
C LYS A 237 32.80 12.35 44.15
N GLU A 238 33.20 13.61 43.93
CA GLU A 238 32.50 14.52 43.02
C GLU A 238 32.54 14.01 41.58
N ALA A 239 33.66 13.46 41.12
CA ALA A 239 33.75 12.81 39.81
C ALA A 239 32.83 11.58 39.72
N GLN A 240 32.75 10.78 40.79
CA GLN A 240 31.87 9.62 40.86
C GLN A 240 30.38 10.04 40.84
N GLU A 241 30.00 11.11 41.56
CA GLU A 241 28.66 11.69 41.53
C GLU A 241 28.31 12.28 40.16
N ALA A 242 29.23 13.03 39.54
CA ALA A 242 29.03 13.58 38.19
C ALA A 242 28.88 12.48 37.12
N ILE A 243 29.60 11.35 37.28
CA ILE A 243 29.41 10.17 36.43
C ILE A 243 28.07 9.49 36.72
N ALA A 244 27.65 9.40 37.99
CA ALA A 244 26.36 8.83 38.37
C ALA A 244 25.18 9.68 37.87
N GLU A 245 25.27 11.01 37.91
CA GLU A 245 24.29 11.93 37.34
C GLU A 245 24.23 11.86 35.82
N LYS A 246 25.38 11.71 35.14
CA LYS A 246 25.41 11.52 33.67
C LYS A 246 24.88 10.16 33.24
N ILE A 247 25.02 9.14 34.08
CA ILE A 247 24.34 7.84 33.92
C ILE A 247 22.93 8.00 34.51
N ASP A 248 22.17 8.97 34.03
CA ASP A 248 20.75 9.02 34.29
C ASP A 248 20.09 7.87 33.54
N LYS A 249 19.95 6.73 34.25
CA LYS A 249 19.34 5.51 33.73
C LYS A 249 17.91 5.75 33.25
N GLN A 250 17.24 6.82 33.71
CA GLN A 250 15.94 7.20 33.19
C GLN A 250 16.03 7.82 31.79
N SER A 251 16.98 8.71 31.53
CA SER A 251 17.15 9.32 30.19
C SER A 251 17.49 8.30 29.10
N LEU A 252 18.44 7.39 29.36
CA LEU A 252 18.83 6.35 28.39
C LEU A 252 17.71 5.34 28.15
N LYS A 253 16.98 4.96 29.20
CA LYS A 253 15.83 4.05 29.09
C LYS A 253 14.67 4.69 28.32
N THR A 254 14.44 5.98 28.53
CA THR A 254 13.40 6.74 27.82
C THR A 254 13.75 6.84 26.33
N GLN A 255 14.99 7.21 26.01
CA GLN A 255 15.46 7.26 24.63
C GLN A 255 15.35 5.90 23.91
N TYR A 256 15.69 4.81 24.61
CA TYR A 256 15.56 3.46 24.06
C TYR A 256 14.09 3.05 23.83
N GLU A 257 13.17 3.37 24.75
CA GLU A 257 11.75 3.05 24.54
C GLU A 257 11.13 3.92 23.44
N ASP A 258 11.56 5.18 23.27
CA ASP A 258 11.13 6.05 22.17
C ASP A 258 11.58 5.49 20.81
N GLU A 259 12.86 5.12 20.65
CA GLU A 259 13.39 4.52 19.41
C GLU A 259 12.72 3.19 19.10
N LYS A 260 12.49 2.37 20.13
CA LYS A 260 11.76 1.10 20.01
C LYS A 260 10.29 1.31 19.63
N GLN A 261 9.68 2.42 20.03
CA GLN A 261 8.32 2.75 19.63
C GLN A 261 8.27 3.24 18.18
N GLU A 262 9.21 4.08 17.76
CA GLU A 262 9.38 4.51 16.36
C GLU A 262 9.54 3.32 15.42
N VAL A 263 10.44 2.38 15.73
CA VAL A 263 10.66 1.16 14.92
C VAL A 263 9.40 0.29 14.84
N ARG A 264 8.58 0.24 15.92
CA ARG A 264 7.31 -0.49 15.89
C ARG A 264 6.28 0.17 14.99
N GLU A 265 6.20 1.50 15.02
CA GLU A 265 5.31 2.28 14.16
C GLU A 265 5.71 2.13 12.69
N GLU A 266 7.00 2.21 12.37
CA GLU A 266 7.51 1.92 11.02
C GLU A 266 7.20 0.49 10.58
N THR A 267 7.39 -0.50 11.46
CA THR A 267 7.05 -1.90 11.16
C THR A 267 5.55 -2.06 10.89
N ALA A 268 4.69 -1.37 11.65
CA ALA A 268 3.24 -1.39 11.44
C ALA A 268 2.86 -0.72 10.12
N HIS A 269 3.47 0.43 9.80
CA HIS A 269 3.27 1.14 8.54
C HIS A 269 3.71 0.27 7.35
N LEU A 270 4.88 -0.36 7.41
CA LEU A 270 5.35 -1.27 6.35
C LEU A 270 4.44 -2.48 6.18
N LYS A 271 3.92 -3.04 7.27
CA LYS A 271 2.91 -4.12 7.19
C LYS A 271 1.63 -3.66 6.51
N SER A 272 1.12 -2.47 6.86
CA SER A 272 -0.05 -1.89 6.19
C SER A 272 0.20 -1.70 4.70
N LEU A 273 1.37 -1.15 4.32
CA LEU A 273 1.72 -0.96 2.91
C LEU A 273 1.79 -2.30 2.14
N VAL A 274 2.31 -3.35 2.77
CA VAL A 274 2.30 -4.70 2.19
C VAL A 274 0.87 -5.22 2.04
N GLU A 275 0.02 -5.04 3.06
CA GLU A 275 -1.40 -5.44 3.02
C GLU A 275 -2.18 -4.70 1.93
N ASP A 276 -1.85 -3.43 1.65
CA ASP A 276 -2.47 -2.61 0.60
C ASP A 276 -1.95 -2.94 -0.81
N LEU A 277 -0.64 -3.17 -0.96
CA LEU A 277 -0.02 -3.47 -2.26
C LEU A 277 -0.25 -4.91 -2.71
N THR A 278 -0.34 -5.86 -1.78
CA THR A 278 -0.60 -7.28 -2.08
C THR A 278 -1.85 -7.51 -2.97
N PRO A 279 -3.04 -6.97 -2.65
CA PRO A 279 -4.21 -7.13 -3.51
C PRO A 279 -4.04 -6.43 -4.86
N GLN A 280 -3.33 -5.30 -4.94
CA GLN A 280 -3.05 -4.62 -6.22
C GLN A 280 -2.13 -5.46 -7.11
N ILE A 281 -1.06 -6.02 -6.55
CA ILE A 281 -0.14 -6.92 -7.25
C ILE A 281 -0.90 -8.17 -7.74
N ASN A 282 -1.73 -8.76 -6.89
CA ASN A 282 -2.55 -9.92 -7.26
C ASN A 282 -3.55 -9.59 -8.38
N SER A 283 -4.24 -8.45 -8.29
CA SER A 283 -5.18 -7.97 -9.31
C SER A 283 -4.48 -7.72 -10.65
N ASN A 284 -3.33 -7.05 -10.62
CA ASN A 284 -2.51 -6.81 -11.80
C ASN A 284 -1.96 -8.11 -12.40
N GLY A 285 -1.58 -9.08 -11.57
CA GLY A 285 -1.17 -10.42 -12.01
C GLY A 285 -2.29 -11.16 -12.74
N VAL A 286 -3.51 -11.16 -12.19
CA VAL A 286 -4.69 -11.76 -12.85
C VAL A 286 -4.99 -11.07 -14.18
N ARG A 287 -4.91 -9.73 -14.22
CA ARG A 287 -5.10 -8.96 -15.46
C ARG A 287 -4.05 -9.30 -16.50
N LEU A 288 -2.77 -9.40 -16.10
CA LEU A 288 -1.68 -9.78 -16.99
C LEU A 288 -1.88 -11.18 -17.57
N HIS A 289 -2.28 -12.17 -16.76
CA HIS A 289 -2.62 -13.50 -17.27
C HIS A 289 -3.76 -13.50 -18.30
N SER A 290 -4.75 -12.62 -18.13
CA SER A 290 -5.84 -12.45 -19.11
C SER A 290 -5.34 -11.82 -20.41
N LEU A 291 -4.48 -10.80 -20.31
CA LEU A 291 -3.86 -10.14 -21.47
C LEU A 291 -2.96 -11.09 -22.27
N LEU A 292 -2.14 -11.89 -21.58
CA LEU A 292 -1.28 -12.90 -22.22
C LEU A 292 -2.10 -13.95 -23.01
N ARG A 293 -3.34 -14.22 -22.61
CA ARG A 293 -4.22 -15.15 -23.33
C ARG A 293 -4.95 -14.49 -24.50
N THR A 294 -5.36 -13.23 -24.36
CA THR A 294 -6.21 -12.52 -25.32
C THR A 294 -5.43 -11.84 -26.44
N LEU A 295 -4.23 -11.34 -26.15
CA LEU A 295 -3.38 -10.64 -27.12
C LEU A 295 -2.35 -11.56 -27.80
N ALA A 296 -2.35 -12.85 -27.45
CA ALA A 296 -1.44 -13.80 -28.07
C ALA A 296 -1.76 -14.03 -29.56
N PRO A 297 -0.75 -14.34 -30.39
CA PRO A 297 -0.94 -14.62 -31.81
C PRO A 297 -1.87 -15.80 -32.11
N SER A 298 -1.98 -16.75 -31.16
CA SER A 298 -2.97 -17.83 -31.20
C SER A 298 -3.41 -18.22 -29.78
N PRO A 299 -4.60 -18.84 -29.63
CA PRO A 299 -5.08 -19.32 -28.33
C PRO A 299 -4.13 -20.35 -27.68
N GLY A 300 -3.47 -21.19 -28.49
CA GLY A 300 -2.47 -22.16 -28.04
C GLY A 300 -1.24 -21.49 -27.46
N ILE A 301 -0.68 -20.50 -28.17
CA ILE A 301 0.48 -19.72 -27.73
C ILE A 301 0.16 -18.97 -26.43
N GLY A 302 -1.00 -18.31 -26.35
CA GLY A 302 -1.41 -17.59 -25.13
C GLY A 302 -1.54 -18.48 -23.90
N THR A 303 -1.95 -19.74 -24.10
CA THR A 303 -2.04 -20.73 -23.02
C THR A 303 -0.64 -21.14 -22.53
N LEU A 304 0.31 -21.33 -23.45
CA LEU A 304 1.70 -21.66 -23.11
C LEU A 304 2.42 -20.48 -22.43
N MET A 305 2.21 -19.26 -22.92
CA MET A 305 2.75 -18.04 -22.30
C MET A 305 2.26 -17.88 -20.85
N THR A 306 0.94 -18.05 -20.64
CA THR A 306 0.35 -17.97 -19.30
C THR A 306 0.91 -19.03 -18.37
N ARG A 307 1.06 -20.27 -18.85
CA ARG A 307 1.60 -21.40 -18.07
C ARG A 307 3.05 -21.17 -17.66
N LEU A 308 3.91 -20.76 -18.61
CA LEU A 308 5.32 -20.48 -18.33
C LEU A 308 5.48 -19.35 -17.33
N TYR A 309 4.75 -18.25 -17.53
CA TYR A 309 4.77 -17.10 -16.62
C TYR A 309 4.30 -17.48 -15.21
N GLN A 310 3.25 -18.31 -15.11
CA GLN A 310 2.75 -18.82 -13.82
C GLN A 310 3.76 -19.74 -13.12
N GLN A 311 4.48 -20.58 -13.86
CA GLN A 311 5.53 -21.43 -13.31
C GLN A 311 6.70 -20.60 -12.74
N LEU A 312 7.07 -19.52 -13.42
CA LEU A 312 8.13 -18.61 -12.98
C LEU A 312 7.71 -17.76 -11.77
N CYS A 313 6.42 -17.42 -11.66
CA CYS A 313 5.88 -16.65 -10.54
C CYS A 313 5.53 -17.50 -9.29
N GLY A 314 5.60 -18.84 -9.36
CA GLY A 314 4.84 -19.79 -8.54
C GLY A 314 4.52 -19.43 -7.06
N ASP A 315 3.24 -19.57 -6.69
CA ASP A 315 2.65 -19.56 -5.34
C ASP A 315 3.32 -18.68 -4.26
N SER A 316 3.00 -17.39 -4.27
CA SER A 316 3.21 -16.43 -3.16
C SER A 316 2.35 -16.73 -1.92
N ARG A 317 2.10 -18.01 -1.60
CA ARG A 317 1.21 -18.45 -0.50
C ARG A 317 1.89 -19.20 0.64
N SER A 318 3.20 -19.42 0.60
CA SER A 318 3.90 -19.88 1.79
C SER A 318 4.52 -18.68 2.50
N PRO A 319 4.12 -18.32 3.74
CA PRO A 319 4.84 -17.34 4.52
C PRO A 319 6.26 -17.90 4.70
N SER A 320 7.24 -17.23 4.11
CA SER A 320 8.65 -17.56 4.30
C SER A 320 8.98 -17.45 5.78
N SER A 321 9.46 -18.56 6.36
CA SER A 321 10.11 -18.57 7.66
C SER A 321 11.21 -17.50 7.68
N PRO A 322 11.33 -16.69 8.75
CA PRO A 322 12.34 -15.62 8.84
C PRO A 322 13.79 -16.13 8.82
N ASP A 323 14.02 -17.45 8.93
CA ASP A 323 15.35 -18.07 8.91
C ASP A 323 15.79 -18.58 7.52
N SER A 324 15.07 -18.25 6.45
CA SER A 324 15.47 -18.67 5.09
C SER A 324 16.27 -17.60 4.35
N PRO A 325 17.45 -17.93 3.77
CA PRO A 325 18.22 -16.98 2.97
C PRO A 325 17.40 -16.51 1.76
N PRO A 326 17.68 -15.32 1.20
CA PRO A 326 16.91 -14.74 0.10
C PRO A 326 16.80 -15.77 -1.02
N THR A 327 15.57 -16.16 -1.34
CA THR A 327 15.30 -17.26 -2.28
C THR A 327 15.99 -17.00 -3.61
N PRO A 328 16.67 -18.00 -4.20
CA PRO A 328 17.28 -17.86 -5.52
C PRO A 328 16.19 -17.54 -6.57
N ARG A 329 16.55 -16.71 -7.55
CA ARG A 329 15.70 -16.38 -8.71
C ARG A 329 15.03 -17.64 -9.24
N LYS A 330 13.70 -17.64 -9.37
CA LYS A 330 12.97 -18.80 -9.90
C LYS A 330 13.29 -19.01 -11.37
N THR A 331 13.70 -20.23 -11.68
CA THR A 331 14.16 -20.62 -13.00
C THR A 331 13.41 -21.85 -13.49
N VAL A 332 13.13 -21.91 -14.79
CA VAL A 332 12.55 -23.07 -15.46
C VAL A 332 13.53 -23.59 -16.51
N ASP A 333 13.70 -24.91 -16.60
CA ASP A 333 14.48 -25.54 -17.67
C ASP A 333 13.72 -25.44 -19.01
N LEU A 334 14.37 -24.81 -19.99
CA LEU A 334 13.89 -24.60 -21.34
C LEU A 334 13.57 -25.93 -22.04
N LYS A 335 14.42 -26.94 -21.89
CA LYS A 335 14.21 -28.23 -22.57
C LYS A 335 13.01 -28.97 -21.98
N ALA A 336 12.90 -29.01 -20.65
CA ALA A 336 11.75 -29.58 -19.97
C ALA A 336 10.44 -28.87 -20.37
N PHE A 337 10.43 -27.54 -20.46
CA PHE A 337 9.26 -26.78 -20.87
C PHE A 337 8.85 -27.09 -22.32
N LEU A 338 9.80 -27.04 -23.27
CA LEU A 338 9.53 -27.31 -24.68
C LEU A 338 9.04 -28.75 -24.92
N ASN A 339 9.58 -29.72 -24.19
CA ASN A 339 9.13 -31.12 -24.25
C ASN A 339 7.72 -31.33 -23.69
N SER A 340 7.24 -30.42 -22.85
CA SER A 340 5.87 -30.45 -22.31
C SER A 340 4.84 -29.71 -23.19
N CYS A 341 5.30 -29.04 -24.25
CA CYS A 341 4.44 -28.31 -25.17
C CYS A 341 3.80 -29.25 -26.23
N PRO A 342 2.56 -28.97 -26.68
CA PRO A 342 1.92 -29.75 -27.74
C PRO A 342 2.67 -29.69 -29.08
N SER A 343 3.37 -28.59 -29.34
CA SER A 343 4.23 -28.38 -30.51
C SER A 343 5.48 -27.59 -30.09
N PHE A 344 6.63 -28.01 -30.62
CA PHE A 344 7.90 -27.33 -30.39
C PHE A 344 7.92 -25.92 -30.98
N GLU A 345 7.27 -25.71 -32.12
CA GLU A 345 7.18 -24.41 -32.77
C GLU A 345 6.31 -23.42 -31.97
N GLU A 346 5.20 -23.89 -31.41
CA GLU A 346 4.33 -23.07 -30.57
C GLU A 346 5.01 -22.71 -29.23
N GLY A 347 5.77 -23.66 -28.66
CA GLY A 347 6.56 -23.44 -27.44
C GLY A 347 7.63 -22.36 -27.62
N ASN A 348 8.40 -22.41 -28.72
CA ASN A 348 9.40 -21.39 -29.02
C ASN A 348 8.77 -20.02 -29.29
N ARG A 349 7.67 -19.97 -30.07
CA ARG A 349 6.95 -18.71 -30.29
C ARG A 349 6.42 -18.11 -28.99
N ALA A 350 5.92 -18.92 -28.06
CA ALA A 350 5.48 -18.43 -26.75
C ALA A 350 6.62 -17.81 -25.93
N ILE A 351 7.82 -18.40 -25.98
CA ILE A 351 9.01 -17.86 -25.31
C ILE A 351 9.44 -16.52 -25.95
N ASP A 352 9.48 -16.47 -27.29
CA ASP A 352 9.88 -15.25 -28.00
C ASP A 352 8.91 -14.09 -27.77
N GLU A 353 7.61 -14.35 -27.73
CA GLU A 353 6.62 -13.32 -27.40
C GLU A 353 6.74 -12.84 -25.95
N LEU A 354 7.02 -13.74 -24.99
CA LEU A 354 7.26 -13.33 -23.60
C LEU A 354 8.56 -12.53 -23.43
N LYS A 355 9.60 -12.83 -24.21
CA LYS A 355 10.83 -12.02 -24.27
C LYS A 355 10.56 -10.63 -24.84
N LYS A 356 9.76 -10.53 -25.91
CA LYS A 356 9.38 -9.22 -26.50
C LYS A 356 8.63 -8.35 -25.51
N LEU A 357 7.78 -8.96 -24.68
CA LEU A 357 7.07 -8.29 -23.59
C LEU A 357 7.96 -8.00 -22.37
N GLN A 358 9.24 -8.36 -22.42
CA GLN A 358 10.21 -8.21 -21.33
C GLN A 358 9.75 -8.87 -20.03
N LEU A 359 9.00 -9.97 -20.13
CA LEU A 359 8.51 -10.71 -18.96
C LEU A 359 9.48 -11.81 -18.52
N ILE A 360 10.36 -12.26 -19.42
CA ILE A 360 11.33 -13.33 -19.16
C ILE A 360 12.69 -13.04 -19.80
N HIS A 361 13.74 -13.62 -19.21
CA HIS A 361 15.08 -13.74 -19.78
C HIS A 361 15.45 -15.21 -20.02
N CYS A 362 16.21 -15.48 -21.08
CA CYS A 362 16.74 -16.80 -21.37
C CYS A 362 18.26 -16.77 -21.35
N TYR A 363 18.86 -17.67 -20.59
CA TYR A 363 20.30 -17.86 -20.53
C TYR A 363 20.69 -18.96 -21.54
N GLU A 364 21.12 -18.54 -22.73
CA GLU A 364 21.42 -19.43 -23.86
C GLU A 364 22.48 -20.49 -23.54
N SER A 365 23.44 -20.17 -22.66
CA SER A 365 24.50 -21.09 -22.22
C SER A 365 24.02 -22.22 -21.29
N SER A 366 22.85 -22.06 -20.67
CA SER A 366 22.38 -22.96 -19.60
C SER A 366 21.03 -23.61 -19.90
N GLY A 367 20.32 -23.15 -20.94
CA GLY A 367 18.96 -23.63 -21.23
C GLY A 367 17.98 -23.26 -20.11
N ILE A 368 18.20 -22.13 -19.43
CA ILE A 368 17.41 -21.70 -18.27
C ILE A 368 16.59 -20.45 -18.62
N ILE A 369 15.33 -20.42 -18.19
CA ILE A 369 14.41 -19.28 -18.30
C ILE A 369 14.18 -18.68 -16.91
N ALA A 370 14.22 -17.35 -16.78
CA ALA A 370 13.95 -16.60 -15.54
C ALA A 370 13.05 -15.38 -15.79
N LEU A 371 12.52 -14.74 -14.74
CA LEU A 371 11.83 -13.45 -14.84
C LEU A 371 12.81 -12.31 -15.18
N ALA A 372 12.31 -11.25 -15.84
CA ALA A 372 13.04 -10.00 -16.02
C ALA A 372 13.04 -9.17 -14.71
N ASP A 373 14.15 -8.46 -14.46
CA ASP A 373 14.37 -7.66 -13.24
C ASP A 373 13.50 -6.39 -13.17
#